data_AF-A0A674NRR9-F1
#
_entry.id   AF-A0A674NRR9-F1
#
_cell.length_a   1.000
_cell.length_b   1.000
_cell.length_c   1.000
_cell.angle_alpha   90.00
_cell.angle_beta   90.00
_cell.angle_gamma   90.00
#
_symmetry.space_group_name_H-M   'P 1'
#
loop_
_entity.id
_entity.type
_entity.pdbx_description
1 polymer ?
#
loop_
_entity_poly.entity_id
_entity_poly.type
_entity_poly.pdbx_seq_one_letter_code
_entity_poly.pdbx_strand_id
1 'polypeptide(L)'
;MLTVVNRHCCCCRSLILNVNPSSFLFICIFQVNVPKTRRTYCKKCKKHQPHKVTQYKKGKDSLYAQGKRRYDRKQSGYGGQTKPIFRKKAKTTKKIVLRLECVEPNCRSKRMLAIKRCKHFELGGDKKRKVRIVSVHIWGKNIQFVITY
;
A
#
# COMPACT_ATOMS: atom_id res chain seq x y z
N MET A 1 -8.56 -33.52 27.49
CA MET A 1 -8.55 -32.40 28.47
C MET A 1 -8.29 -31.10 27.70
N LEU A 2 -9.35 -30.41 27.27
CA LEU A 2 -9.24 -29.14 26.54
C LEU A 2 -9.21 -28.00 27.57
N THR A 3 -8.09 -27.31 27.72
CA THR A 3 -8.06 -26.04 28.43
C THR A 3 -8.68 -24.96 27.54
N VAL A 4 -9.92 -24.60 27.86
CA VAL A 4 -10.66 -23.49 27.25
C VAL A 4 -9.99 -22.18 27.64
N VAL A 5 -9.24 -21.56 26.73
CA VAL A 5 -8.79 -20.18 26.92
C VAL A 5 -9.87 -19.26 26.37
N ASN A 6 -10.77 -18.88 27.27
CA ASN A 6 -11.82 -17.90 27.05
C ASN A 6 -11.19 -16.52 26.75
N ARG A 7 -11.31 -16.04 25.51
CA ARG A 7 -11.23 -14.61 25.20
C ARG A 7 -12.45 -14.20 24.42
N HIS A 8 -13.45 -13.74 25.16
CA HIS A 8 -14.61 -13.04 24.62
C HIS A 8 -14.16 -11.75 23.92
N CYS A 9 -14.52 -11.60 22.65
CA CYS A 9 -14.51 -10.30 21.96
C CYS A 9 -15.98 -9.96 21.64
N CYS A 10 -16.48 -8.88 22.25
CA CYS A 10 -17.88 -8.50 22.42
C CYS A 10 -18.72 -8.17 21.17
N CYS A 11 -18.39 -8.63 19.95
CA CYS A 11 -19.20 -8.22 18.79
C CYS A 11 -19.44 -9.25 17.69
N CYS A 12 -19.27 -10.55 17.95
CA CYS A 12 -19.65 -11.56 16.96
C CYS A 12 -20.33 -12.74 17.64
N ARG A 13 -21.66 -12.79 17.53
CA ARG A 13 -22.41 -14.01 17.79
C ARG A 13 -22.16 -14.95 16.62
N SER A 14 -21.00 -15.60 16.64
CA SER A 14 -20.60 -16.60 15.65
C SER A 14 -21.19 -17.94 16.04
N LEU A 15 -22.14 -18.45 15.26
CA LEU A 15 -22.32 -19.90 15.17
C LEU A 15 -21.11 -20.45 14.40
N ILE A 16 -20.40 -21.39 15.01
CA ILE A 16 -19.22 -22.03 14.43
C ILE A 16 -19.68 -22.99 13.32
N LEU A 17 -18.92 -22.90 12.24
CA LEU A 17 -19.01 -23.58 10.96
C LEU A 17 -18.90 -25.11 11.06
N ASN A 18 -19.54 -25.78 10.10
CA ASN A 18 -18.98 -26.99 9.49
C ASN A 18 -19.21 -26.97 7.98
N VAL A 19 -18.20 -26.49 7.23
CA VAL A 19 -18.02 -26.86 5.82
C VAL A 19 -16.51 -27.02 5.56
N ASN A 20 -16.13 -28.23 5.19
CA ASN A 20 -14.78 -28.69 4.82
C ASN A 20 -14.65 -28.69 3.26
N PRO A 21 -13.46 -28.84 2.65
CA PRO A 21 -12.39 -27.84 2.56
C PRO A 21 -11.71 -27.88 1.17
N SER A 22 -12.12 -27.08 0.19
CA SER A 22 -11.37 -26.91 -1.06
C SER A 22 -11.44 -25.48 -1.58
N SER A 23 -10.70 -24.64 -0.85
CA SER A 23 -9.96 -23.48 -1.37
C SER A 23 -10.70 -22.54 -2.33
N PHE A 24 -11.88 -22.05 -1.96
CA PHE A 24 -12.19 -20.65 -2.27
C PHE A 24 -11.55 -19.78 -1.19
N LEU A 25 -10.23 -19.64 -1.29
CA LEU A 25 -9.54 -18.50 -0.70
C LEU A 25 -10.08 -17.27 -1.45
N PHE A 26 -11.19 -16.72 -0.98
CA PHE A 26 -11.56 -15.35 -1.29
C PHE A 26 -10.50 -14.48 -0.61
N ILE A 27 -9.33 -14.37 -1.25
CA ILE A 27 -8.36 -13.34 -0.95
C ILE A 27 -9.09 -12.06 -1.31
N CYS A 28 -9.77 -11.46 -0.33
CA CYS A 28 -10.20 -10.07 -0.42
C CYS A 28 -8.92 -9.25 -0.60
N ILE A 29 -8.54 -9.01 -1.85
CA ILE A 29 -7.49 -8.06 -2.19
C ILE A 29 -8.04 -6.69 -1.77
N PHE A 30 -7.70 -6.27 -0.55
CA PHE A 30 -7.95 -4.92 -0.08
C PHE A 30 -7.04 -3.96 -0.87
N GLN A 31 -7.52 -3.60 -2.06
CA GLN A 31 -6.92 -2.63 -2.95
C GLN A 31 -7.09 -1.23 -2.35
N VAL A 32 -5.97 -0.55 -2.09
CA VAL A 32 -5.98 0.82 -1.58
C VAL A 32 -5.97 1.79 -2.76
N ASN A 33 -7.03 2.57 -2.90
CA ASN A 33 -7.17 3.60 -3.92
C ASN A 33 -7.03 5.00 -3.30
N VAL A 34 -6.18 5.85 -3.89
CA VAL A 34 -6.01 7.26 -3.49
C VAL A 34 -6.30 8.16 -4.69
N PRO A 35 -7.08 9.24 -4.54
CA PRO A 35 -7.38 10.14 -5.66
C PRO A 35 -6.13 10.92 -6.11
N LYS A 36 -6.06 11.23 -7.42
CA LYS A 36 -4.97 12.03 -8.01
C LYS A 36 -4.97 13.49 -7.55
N THR A 37 -6.10 13.99 -7.05
CA THR A 37 -6.25 15.33 -6.50
C THR A 37 -6.84 15.28 -5.09
N ARG A 38 -6.30 16.10 -4.18
CA ARG A 38 -6.81 16.21 -2.80
C ARG A 38 -6.72 17.65 -2.31
N ARG A 39 -7.80 18.21 -1.76
CA ARG A 39 -7.74 19.49 -1.03
C ARG A 39 -7.11 19.26 0.34
N THR A 40 -6.02 19.96 0.64
CA THR A 40 -5.31 19.83 1.92
C THR A 40 -4.59 21.13 2.24
N TYR A 41 -4.26 21.33 3.51
CA TYR A 41 -3.56 22.51 3.97
C TYR A 41 -2.17 22.64 3.32
N CYS A 42 -1.88 23.83 2.78
CA CYS A 42 -0.58 24.20 2.25
C CYS A 42 0.15 25.11 3.25
N LYS A 43 1.36 24.72 3.68
CA LYS A 43 2.15 25.50 4.65
C LYS A 43 2.60 26.87 4.12
N LYS A 44 2.92 26.97 2.82
CA LYS A 44 3.36 28.23 2.21
C LYS A 44 2.21 29.21 2.00
N CYS A 45 1.07 28.72 1.47
CA CYS A 45 -0.10 29.56 1.22
C CYS A 45 -0.94 29.81 2.47
N LYS A 46 -0.71 29.06 3.56
CA LYS A 46 -1.48 29.06 4.81
C LYS A 46 -2.99 28.82 4.63
N LYS A 47 -3.40 28.24 3.49
CA LYS A 47 -4.79 27.94 3.12
C LYS A 47 -4.94 26.53 2.53
N HIS A 48 -6.17 26.02 2.51
CA HIS A 48 -6.51 24.71 1.92
C HIS A 48 -6.62 24.81 0.40
N GLN A 49 -5.63 24.25 -0.29
CA GLN A 49 -5.55 24.26 -1.75
C GLN A 49 -5.67 22.84 -2.33
N PRO A 50 -6.10 22.70 -3.60
CA PRO A 50 -6.00 21.43 -4.29
C PRO A 50 -4.51 21.09 -4.51
N HIS A 51 -4.16 19.85 -4.20
CA HIS A 51 -2.83 19.31 -4.42
C HIS A 51 -2.90 18.15 -5.41
N LYS A 52 -1.95 18.11 -6.35
CA LYS A 52 -1.68 16.94 -7.18
C LYS A 52 -0.96 15.90 -6.34
N VAL A 53 -1.50 14.69 -6.32
CA VAL A 53 -0.96 13.56 -5.57
C VAL A 53 -0.18 12.68 -6.54
N THR A 54 1.07 12.36 -6.21
CA THR A 54 1.91 11.43 -6.97
C THR A 54 2.56 10.44 -6.01
N GLN A 55 2.97 9.27 -6.51
CA GLN A 55 3.76 8.34 -5.72
C GLN A 55 5.22 8.80 -5.69
N TYR A 56 5.82 8.86 -4.52
CA TYR A 56 7.25 9.14 -4.39
C TYR A 56 8.06 7.93 -4.86
N LYS A 57 9.03 8.18 -5.76
CA LYS A 57 10.06 7.23 -6.15
C LYS A 57 11.40 7.70 -5.59
N LYS A 58 12.19 6.77 -5.03
CA LYS A 58 13.56 7.07 -4.61
C LYS A 58 14.38 7.42 -5.86
N GLY A 59 15.13 8.52 -5.81
CA GLY A 59 16.06 8.90 -6.89
C GLY A 59 17.33 8.04 -6.89
N LYS A 60 18.19 8.25 -7.90
CA LYS A 60 19.53 7.64 -7.98
C LYS A 60 20.38 8.14 -6.80
N ASP A 61 21.14 7.25 -6.19
CA ASP A 61 22.06 7.61 -5.11
C ASP A 61 23.27 8.39 -5.70
N SER A 62 23.67 9.47 -5.03
CA SER A 62 24.80 10.32 -5.46
C SER A 62 26.15 9.70 -5.08
N LEU A 63 27.12 9.75 -5.99
CA LEU A 63 28.48 9.23 -5.77
C LEU A 63 29.32 10.14 -4.87
N TYR A 64 29.08 11.45 -4.91
CA TYR A 64 29.87 12.45 -4.18
C TYR A 64 29.43 12.64 -2.73
N ALA A 65 28.35 11.98 -2.31
CA ALA A 65 27.90 11.98 -0.93
C ALA A 65 29.02 11.46 0.00
N GLN A 66 29.24 12.12 1.13
CA GLN A 66 30.33 11.82 2.06
C GLN A 66 30.39 10.32 2.45
N GLY A 67 29.22 9.70 2.68
CA GLY A 67 29.13 8.28 3.02
C GLY A 67 29.60 7.36 1.90
N LYS A 68 29.27 7.69 0.65
CA LYS A 68 29.69 6.91 -0.53
C LYS A 68 31.18 7.08 -0.79
N ARG A 69 31.71 8.31 -0.76
CA ARG A 69 33.16 8.58 -0.83
C ARG A 69 33.96 7.81 0.22
N ARG A 70 33.48 7.80 1.46
CA ARG A 70 34.11 7.04 2.56
C ARG A 70 34.04 5.53 2.33
N TYR A 71 32.91 5.02 1.85
CA TYR A 71 32.73 3.59 1.54
C TYR A 71 33.69 3.15 0.43
N ASP A 72 33.78 3.92 -0.65
CA ASP A 72 34.61 3.58 -1.82
C ASP A 72 36.10 3.60 -1.46
N ARG A 73 36.56 4.60 -0.69
CA ARG A 73 37.92 4.65 -0.14
C ARG A 73 38.21 3.50 0.82
N LYS A 74 37.21 3.03 1.58
CA LYS A 74 37.39 1.87 2.47
C LYS A 74 37.46 0.58 1.67
N GLN A 75 36.72 0.50 0.56
CA GLN A 75 36.62 -0.69 -0.27
C GLN A 75 37.83 -0.87 -1.22
N SER A 76 38.56 0.21 -1.53
CA SER A 76 39.75 0.14 -2.39
C SER A 76 40.90 -0.63 -1.74
N GLY A 77 41.64 -1.40 -2.54
CA GLY A 77 42.76 -2.22 -2.10
C GLY A 77 42.38 -3.68 -1.83
N TYR A 78 43.22 -4.39 -1.10
CA TYR A 78 42.98 -5.77 -0.69
C TYR A 78 42.17 -5.83 0.61
N GLY A 79 41.42 -6.92 0.83
CA GLY A 79 40.61 -7.12 2.05
C GLY A 79 39.12 -7.39 1.82
N GLY A 80 38.68 -7.47 0.55
CA GLY A 80 37.34 -7.92 0.19
C GLY A 80 36.22 -6.98 0.67
N GLN A 81 35.12 -7.55 1.17
CA GLN A 81 33.94 -6.78 1.56
C GLN A 81 34.08 -6.13 2.95
N THR A 82 34.19 -4.81 3.00
CA THR A 82 34.55 -4.08 4.24
C THR A 82 33.40 -3.65 5.15
N LYS A 83 32.15 -3.84 4.69
CA LYS A 83 30.91 -3.46 5.40
C LYS A 83 29.86 -4.56 5.27
N PRO A 84 29.02 -4.77 6.30
CA PRO A 84 28.06 -5.86 6.32
C PRO A 84 26.95 -5.67 5.27
N ILE A 85 26.61 -6.76 4.56
CA ILE A 85 25.48 -6.82 3.62
C ILE A 85 24.30 -7.46 4.34
N PHE A 86 23.17 -6.75 4.40
CA PHE A 86 21.96 -7.26 5.05
C PHE A 86 21.22 -8.27 4.15
N ARG A 87 21.25 -9.56 4.54
CA ARG A 87 20.63 -10.68 3.78
C ARG A 87 19.21 -11.05 4.22
N LYS A 88 18.89 -10.97 5.52
CA LYS A 88 17.64 -11.50 6.10
C LYS A 88 16.46 -10.50 6.05
N LYS A 89 15.92 -10.23 4.85
CA LYS A 89 14.78 -9.30 4.67
C LYS A 89 13.44 -9.96 5.02
N ALA A 90 12.83 -9.57 6.14
CA ALA A 90 11.53 -10.10 6.56
C ALA A 90 10.30 -9.34 6.01
N LYS A 91 10.44 -8.04 5.68
CA LYS A 91 9.30 -7.22 5.25
C LYS A 91 9.08 -7.34 3.73
N THR A 92 7.88 -7.74 3.34
CA THR A 92 7.47 -7.92 1.94
C THR A 92 7.00 -6.63 1.28
N THR A 93 6.42 -5.71 2.04
CA THR A 93 5.87 -4.43 1.55
C THR A 93 6.64 -3.24 2.09
N LYS A 94 6.55 -2.10 1.40
CA LYS A 94 7.13 -0.81 1.81
C LYS A 94 6.02 0.14 2.29
N LYS A 95 6.37 1.17 3.04
CA LYS A 95 5.45 2.30 3.29
C LYS A 95 5.39 3.13 2.02
N ILE A 96 4.19 3.40 1.52
CA ILE A 96 4.02 4.24 0.34
C ILE A 96 4.00 5.69 0.81
N VAL A 97 4.86 6.50 0.19
CA VAL A 97 4.92 7.94 0.44
C VAL A 97 4.29 8.65 -0.75
N LEU A 98 3.31 9.49 -0.45
CA LEU A 98 2.67 10.36 -1.41
C LEU A 98 3.41 11.70 -1.45
N ARG A 99 3.67 12.19 -2.65
CA ARG A 99 4.15 13.55 -2.89
C ARG A 99 2.96 14.41 -3.30
N LEU A 100 2.64 15.35 -2.43
CA LEU A 100 1.56 16.33 -2.59
C LEU A 100 2.16 17.63 -3.12
N GLU A 101 1.79 18.02 -4.32
CA GLU A 101 2.24 19.25 -4.96
C GLU A 101 1.10 20.26 -5.05
N CYS A 102 1.29 21.45 -4.49
CA CYS A 102 0.28 22.51 -4.57
C CYS A 102 0.07 22.95 -6.02
N VAL A 103 -1.19 23.04 -6.45
CA VAL A 103 -1.55 23.45 -7.83
C VAL A 103 -1.31 24.94 -8.07
N GLU A 104 -1.35 25.75 -7.01
CA GLU A 104 -1.15 27.20 -7.08
C GLU A 104 0.19 27.55 -7.77
N PRO A 105 0.17 28.31 -8.88
CA PRO A 105 1.34 28.56 -9.74
C PRO A 105 2.48 29.25 -8.97
N ASN A 106 2.15 30.11 -8.02
CA ASN A 106 3.12 30.90 -7.24
C ASN A 106 3.80 30.09 -6.13
N CYS A 107 3.27 28.91 -5.76
CA CYS A 107 3.72 28.17 -4.58
C CYS A 107 4.48 26.89 -4.92
N ARG A 108 3.90 26.04 -5.78
CA ARG A 108 4.39 24.71 -6.20
C ARG A 108 5.07 23.89 -5.09
N SER A 109 4.67 24.10 -3.84
CA SER A 109 5.33 23.48 -2.69
C SER A 109 5.02 22.01 -2.65
N LYS A 110 6.02 21.21 -2.32
CA LYS A 110 5.92 19.75 -2.24
C LYS A 110 5.94 19.31 -0.79
N ARG A 111 5.03 18.40 -0.43
CA ARG A 111 4.96 17.77 0.89
C ARG A 111 4.91 16.26 0.75
N MET A 112 5.66 15.57 1.59
CA MET A 112 5.62 14.11 1.66
C MET A 112 4.64 13.65 2.74
N LEU A 113 3.80 12.67 2.42
CA LEU A 113 2.87 12.04 3.35
C LEU A 113 3.02 10.52 3.29
N ALA A 114 3.44 9.90 4.38
CA ALA A 114 3.55 8.44 4.46
C ALA A 114 2.20 7.82 4.86
N ILE A 115 1.78 6.79 4.12
CA ILE A 115 0.63 5.94 4.46
C ILE A 115 1.14 4.65 5.14
N LYS A 116 0.22 3.92 5.79
CA LYS A 116 0.44 2.54 6.23
C LYS A 116 0.88 1.64 5.06
N ARG A 117 1.49 0.50 5.38
CA ARG A 117 1.96 -0.45 4.35
C ARG A 117 0.76 -1.12 3.69
N CYS A 118 0.77 -1.22 2.37
CA CYS A 118 -0.22 -1.94 1.57
C CYS A 118 0.50 -2.81 0.53
N LYS A 119 -0.16 -3.90 0.09
CA LYS A 119 0.35 -4.80 -0.96
C LYS A 119 0.04 -4.24 -2.35
N HIS A 120 -1.22 -3.87 -2.58
CA HIS A 120 -1.69 -3.27 -3.82
C HIS A 120 -2.03 -1.80 -3.60
N PHE A 121 -1.51 -0.92 -4.45
CA PHE A 121 -1.75 0.52 -4.39
C PHE A 121 -2.03 1.07 -5.77
N GLU A 122 -3.13 1.82 -5.87
CA GLU A 122 -3.54 2.47 -7.09
C GLU A 122 -3.80 3.94 -6.87
N LEU A 123 -3.54 4.72 -7.91
CA LEU A 123 -3.70 6.16 -7.90
C LEU A 123 -4.75 6.58 -8.91
N GLY A 124 -5.93 6.96 -8.40
CA GLY A 124 -7.08 7.38 -9.20
C GLY A 124 -7.78 6.23 -9.92
N GLY A 125 -7.91 5.08 -9.26
CA GLY A 125 -8.78 4.00 -9.74
C GLY A 125 -10.26 4.36 -9.60
N ASP A 126 -11.13 3.57 -10.21
CA ASP A 126 -12.57 3.80 -10.19
C ASP A 126 -13.13 3.70 -8.78
N LYS A 127 -14.09 4.58 -8.48
CA LYS A 127 -14.81 4.53 -7.21
C LYS A 127 -15.74 3.31 -7.24
N LYS A 128 -15.60 2.42 -6.25
CA LYS A 128 -16.50 1.28 -6.09
C LYS A 128 -17.93 1.80 -5.88
N ARG A 129 -18.87 1.32 -6.70
CA ARG A 129 -20.31 1.63 -6.53
C ARG A 129 -20.83 0.95 -5.26
N LYS A 130 -21.78 1.58 -4.57
CA LYS A 130 -22.22 1.18 -3.22
C LYS A 130 -22.82 -0.23 -3.20
N VAL A 131 -23.48 -0.67 -4.28
CA VAL A 131 -23.89 -2.05 -4.54
C VAL A 131 -24.03 -2.24 -6.06
N ARG A 132 -23.38 -3.24 -6.65
CA ARG A 132 -23.96 -3.97 -7.78
C ARG A 132 -24.09 -5.40 -7.28
N ILE A 133 -25.32 -5.88 -7.18
CA ILE A 133 -25.59 -7.30 -6.95
C ILE A 133 -24.90 -8.01 -8.11
N VAL A 134 -23.93 -8.87 -7.82
CA VAL A 134 -23.53 -9.89 -8.78
C VAL A 134 -24.70 -10.85 -8.80
N SER A 135 -25.60 -10.71 -9.76
CA SER A 135 -26.69 -11.67 -9.93
C SER A 135 -26.07 -13.00 -10.35
N VAL A 136 -25.92 -13.91 -9.39
CA VAL A 136 -25.53 -15.29 -9.67
C VAL A 136 -26.80 -15.98 -10.16
N HIS A 137 -27.00 -16.05 -11.47
CA HIS A 137 -28.04 -16.93 -12.02
C HIS A 137 -27.51 -18.37 -11.98
N ILE A 138 -28.06 -19.18 -11.07
CA ILE A 138 -27.80 -20.61 -10.99
C ILE A 138 -28.72 -21.31 -11.99
N TRP A 139 -28.16 -21.87 -13.06
CA TRP A 139 -28.88 -22.81 -13.93
C TRP A 139 -28.25 -24.21 -13.76
N GLY A 140 -28.75 -24.95 -12.76
CA GLY A 140 -28.27 -26.30 -12.45
C GLY A 140 -26.82 -26.36 -11.95
N LYS A 141 -26.04 -27.34 -12.46
CA LYS A 141 -24.65 -27.63 -12.02
C LYS A 141 -23.57 -26.78 -12.71
N ASN A 142 -23.91 -25.84 -13.59
CA ASN A 142 -22.94 -24.99 -14.28
C ASN A 142 -23.07 -23.53 -13.83
N ILE A 143 -21.97 -22.99 -13.31
CA ILE A 143 -21.86 -21.58 -12.93
C ILE A 143 -21.32 -20.82 -14.16
N GLN A 144 -22.18 -20.11 -14.87
CA GLN A 144 -21.76 -19.14 -15.89
C GLN A 144 -21.78 -17.73 -15.29
N PHE A 145 -20.63 -17.07 -15.30
CA PHE A 145 -20.50 -15.67 -14.92
C PHE A 145 -20.89 -14.78 -16.10
N VAL A 146 -22.11 -14.26 -16.11
CA VAL A 146 -22.52 -13.27 -17.12
C VAL A 146 -22.26 -11.87 -16.56
N ILE A 147 -21.30 -11.16 -17.16
CA ILE A 147 -21.03 -9.75 -16.86
C ILE A 147 -21.99 -8.91 -17.72
N THR A 148 -23.05 -8.35 -17.13
CA THR A 148 -23.85 -7.32 -17.79
C THR A 148 -23.24 -5.94 -17.52
N TYR A 149 -22.99 -5.17 -18.58
CA TYR A 149 -22.34 -3.85 -18.54
C TYR A 149 -23.26 -2.78 -17.93
#